data_AF-A0A1V5RZX0-F1
#
_entry.id   AF-A0A1V5RZX0-F1
#
_cell.length_a   1.000
_cell.length_b   1.000
_cell.length_c   1.000
_cell.angle_alpha   90.00
_cell.angle_beta   90.00
_cell.angle_gamma   90.00
#
_symmetry.space_group_name_H-M   'P 1'
#
loop_
_entity.id
_entity.type
_entity.pdbx_description
1 polymer ?
#
loop_
_entity_poly.entity_id
_entity_poly.type
_entity_poly.pdbx_seq_one_letter_code
_entity_poly.pdbx_strand_id
1 'polypeptide(L)'
;MLLLPTLGIEGIFSTYKKTIYIAIYNIATRILMLLFIVLPVIIFKGSYLYAIYGWIVVSIISLIIAYYFKGIPFKGIHAEKANLTTKQVFQYSLPLVTASIAGIAIHSADQFFISRYFGTEIFAVFANGFIELPFVHMISTSASVVLMPVFSKILHEKTDINVLKDLWTNTLTKSAILIYPILIFCMYYADDLIIFLYSEKYADSSLFFQIAMIRNFFNIIIFAPLILAAGRSKFYSNFHIAMAISKSRRLSIEGL
;
A
#
# COMPACT_ATOMS: atom_id res chain seq x y z
N MET A 1 -8.52 -16.35 -2.21
CA MET A 1 -7.30 -17.20 -2.26
C MET A 1 -6.67 -17.33 -3.65
N LEU A 2 -7.42 -17.21 -4.76
CA LEU A 2 -6.87 -17.33 -6.13
C LEU A 2 -5.88 -16.25 -6.56
N LEU A 3 -5.88 -15.08 -5.89
CA LEU A 3 -4.95 -13.98 -6.18
C LEU A 3 -3.60 -14.10 -5.43
N LEU A 4 -3.46 -15.01 -4.46
CA LEU A 4 -2.20 -15.18 -3.72
C LEU A 4 -0.98 -15.38 -4.64
N PRO A 5 -1.07 -16.17 -5.72
CA PRO A 5 0.05 -16.32 -6.65
C PRO A 5 0.40 -15.03 -7.40
N THR A 6 -0.52 -14.07 -7.57
CA THR A 6 -0.24 -12.84 -8.31
C THR A 6 0.65 -11.87 -7.53
N LEU A 7 0.63 -11.94 -6.19
CA LEU A 7 1.42 -11.09 -5.29
C LEU A 7 2.95 -11.19 -5.51
N GLY A 8 3.43 -12.30 -6.08
CA GLY A 8 4.87 -12.48 -6.36
C GLY A 8 5.38 -11.74 -7.60
N ILE A 9 4.50 -11.23 -8.48
CA ILE A 9 4.91 -10.63 -9.76
C ILE A 9 5.73 -9.36 -9.55
N GLU A 10 5.27 -8.46 -8.68
CA GLU A 10 5.96 -7.19 -8.45
C GLU A 10 7.38 -7.42 -7.93
N GLY A 11 7.54 -8.34 -6.97
CA GLY A 11 8.84 -8.71 -6.43
C GLY A 11 9.79 -9.31 -7.47
N ILE A 12 9.30 -10.25 -8.30
CA ILE A 12 10.11 -10.88 -9.36
C ILE A 12 10.58 -9.82 -10.35
N PHE A 13 9.67 -9.08 -10.98
CA PHE A 13 10.02 -8.14 -12.05
C PHE A 13 10.80 -6.93 -11.54
N SER A 14 10.57 -6.47 -10.31
CA SER A 14 11.36 -5.39 -9.69
C SER A 14 12.82 -5.84 -9.47
N THR A 15 13.02 -7.06 -8.98
CA THR A 15 14.37 -7.62 -8.79
C THR A 15 15.16 -7.69 -10.09
N TYR A 16 14.51 -8.06 -11.20
CA TYR A 16 15.13 -8.09 -12.53
C TYR A 16 15.12 -6.73 -13.26
N LYS A 17 14.74 -5.63 -12.60
CA LYS A 17 14.63 -4.28 -13.19
C LYS A 17 13.73 -4.20 -14.44
N LYS A 18 12.73 -5.07 -14.53
CA LYS A 18 11.77 -5.18 -15.63
C LYS A 18 10.40 -4.62 -15.25
N THR A 19 10.38 -3.42 -14.68
CA THR A 19 9.17 -2.77 -14.12
C THR A 19 8.06 -2.51 -15.15
N ILE A 20 8.40 -2.42 -16.44
CA ILE A 20 7.41 -2.28 -17.53
C ILE A 20 6.40 -3.43 -17.57
N TYR A 21 6.82 -4.65 -17.25
CA TYR A 21 5.92 -5.81 -17.22
C TYR A 21 4.95 -5.76 -16.03
N ILE A 22 5.37 -5.15 -14.91
CA ILE A 22 4.48 -4.88 -13.78
C ILE A 22 3.37 -3.92 -14.23
N ALA A 23 3.74 -2.85 -14.95
CA ALA A 23 2.77 -1.88 -15.47
C ALA A 23 1.78 -2.54 -16.44
N ILE A 24 2.27 -3.33 -17.40
CA ILE A 24 1.40 -4.06 -18.35
C ILE A 24 0.44 -5.00 -17.60
N TYR A 25 0.96 -5.78 -16.64
CA TYR A 25 0.15 -6.71 -15.85
C TYR A 25 -0.95 -5.98 -15.06
N ASN A 26 -0.58 -4.90 -14.37
CA ASN A 26 -1.53 -4.11 -13.57
C ASN A 26 -2.58 -3.44 -14.45
N ILE A 27 -2.21 -2.85 -15.59
CA ILE A 27 -3.17 -2.24 -16.52
C ILE A 27 -4.14 -3.30 -17.06
N ALA A 28 -3.62 -4.43 -17.56
CA ALA A 28 -4.45 -5.50 -18.11
C ALA A 28 -5.45 -6.05 -17.08
N THR A 29 -5.00 -6.33 -15.85
CA THR A 29 -5.87 -6.84 -14.79
C THR A 29 -6.89 -5.81 -14.31
N ARG A 30 -6.54 -4.51 -14.28
CA ARG A 30 -7.48 -3.43 -13.95
C ARG A 30 -8.55 -3.21 -15.03
N ILE A 31 -8.17 -3.32 -16.31
CA ILE A 31 -9.12 -3.30 -17.42
C ILE A 31 -10.07 -4.50 -17.32
N LEU A 32 -9.55 -5.71 -17.05
CA LEU A 32 -10.39 -6.89 -16.83
C LEU A 32 -11.34 -6.71 -15.64
N MET A 33 -10.88 -6.15 -14.52
CA MET A 33 -11.76 -5.80 -13.40
C MET A 33 -12.89 -4.86 -13.84
N LEU A 34 -12.59 -3.82 -14.60
CA LEU A 34 -13.61 -2.89 -15.11
C LEU A 34 -14.62 -3.62 -16.02
N LEU A 35 -14.13 -4.41 -16.97
CA LEU A 35 -14.98 -5.09 -17.96
C LEU A 35 -15.88 -6.18 -17.35
N PHE A 36 -15.41 -6.90 -16.33
CA PHE A 36 -16.15 -8.05 -15.80
C PHE A 36 -16.87 -7.76 -14.48
N ILE A 37 -16.49 -6.72 -13.73
CA ILE A 37 -17.17 -6.34 -12.49
C ILE A 37 -18.11 -5.16 -12.75
N VAL A 38 -17.60 -4.08 -13.35
CA VAL A 38 -18.35 -2.81 -13.47
C VAL A 38 -19.36 -2.87 -14.60
N LEU A 39 -18.94 -3.33 -15.79
CA LEU A 39 -19.80 -3.34 -16.98
C LEU A 39 -21.08 -4.20 -16.79
N PRO A 40 -21.03 -5.42 -16.21
CA PRO A 40 -22.26 -6.21 -16.03
C PRO A 40 -23.22 -5.59 -15.01
N VAL A 41 -22.71 -4.95 -13.96
CA VAL A 41 -23.55 -4.29 -12.96
C VAL A 41 -24.31 -3.12 -13.59
N ILE A 42 -23.65 -2.32 -14.43
CA ILE A 42 -24.27 -1.19 -15.13
C ILE A 42 -25.31 -1.67 -16.15
N ILE A 43 -24.97 -2.65 -16.99
CA ILE A 43 -25.85 -3.10 -18.09
C ILE A 43 -27.07 -3.85 -17.56
N PHE A 44 -26.87 -4.80 -16.65
CA PHE A 44 -27.93 -5.69 -16.19
C PHE A 44 -28.72 -5.10 -15.00
N LYS A 45 -28.39 -3.88 -14.56
CA LYS A 45 -28.84 -3.31 -13.26
C LYS A 45 -28.73 -4.35 -12.14
N GLY A 46 -27.65 -5.12 -12.20
CA GLY A 46 -27.47 -6.32 -11.40
C GLY A 46 -27.26 -5.97 -9.93
N SER A 47 -27.83 -6.78 -9.04
CA SER A 47 -27.49 -6.76 -7.61
C SER A 47 -25.98 -7.02 -7.40
N TYR A 48 -25.49 -6.77 -6.18
CA TYR A 48 -24.10 -7.00 -5.76
C TYR A 48 -23.58 -8.42 -6.08
N LEU A 49 -24.48 -9.40 -6.23
CA LEU A 49 -24.15 -10.78 -6.63
C LEU A 49 -23.46 -10.85 -8.00
N TYR A 50 -23.85 -10.03 -8.98
CA TYR A 50 -23.20 -10.01 -10.29
C TYR A 50 -21.77 -9.48 -10.22
N ALA A 51 -21.51 -8.51 -9.34
CA ALA A 51 -20.16 -8.03 -9.07
C ALA A 51 -19.29 -9.14 -8.47
N ILE A 52 -19.85 -9.97 -7.57
CA ILE A 52 -19.15 -11.13 -6.98
C ILE A 52 -18.80 -12.16 -8.05
N TYR A 53 -19.75 -12.53 -8.92
CA TYR A 53 -19.47 -13.46 -10.01
C TYR A 53 -18.41 -12.93 -10.97
N GLY A 54 -18.50 -11.65 -11.36
CA GLY A 54 -17.49 -10.97 -12.15
C GLY A 54 -16.11 -11.02 -11.50
N TRP A 55 -16.03 -10.77 -10.19
CA TRP A 55 -14.79 -10.81 -9.45
C TRP A 55 -14.16 -12.21 -9.40
N ILE A 56 -14.97 -13.28 -9.30
CA ILE A 56 -14.49 -14.66 -9.37
C ILE A 56 -13.87 -14.94 -10.74
N VAL A 57 -14.56 -14.58 -11.83
CA VAL A 57 -14.08 -14.77 -13.20
C VAL A 57 -12.76 -14.04 -13.43
N VAL A 58 -12.68 -12.75 -13.04
CA VAL A 58 -11.45 -11.96 -13.15
C VAL A 58 -10.32 -12.55 -12.32
N SER A 59 -10.61 -13.10 -11.15
CA SER A 59 -9.59 -13.72 -10.30
C SER A 59 -8.97 -14.96 -10.96
N ILE A 60 -9.77 -15.76 -11.67
CA ILE A 60 -9.29 -16.92 -12.44
C ILE A 60 -8.43 -16.46 -13.63
N ILE A 61 -8.92 -15.49 -14.41
CA ILE A 61 -8.18 -14.95 -15.55
C ILE A 61 -6.85 -14.33 -15.09
N SER A 62 -6.88 -13.55 -14.02
CA SER A 62 -5.70 -12.88 -13.45
C SER A 62 -4.66 -13.89 -12.95
N LEU A 63 -5.10 -15.05 -12.44
CA LEU A 63 -4.22 -16.15 -12.04
C LEU A 63 -3.51 -16.77 -13.26
N ILE A 64 -4.25 -17.01 -14.36
CA ILE A 64 -3.68 -17.55 -15.60
C ILE A 64 -2.65 -16.57 -16.19
N ILE A 65 -3.01 -15.29 -16.30
CA ILE A 65 -2.10 -14.23 -16.75
C ILE A 65 -0.88 -14.18 -15.84
N ALA A 66 -1.08 -14.27 -14.52
CA ALA A 66 0.04 -14.20 -13.58
C ALA A 66 1.02 -15.37 -13.74
N TYR A 67 0.51 -16.58 -13.94
CA TYR A 67 1.35 -17.75 -14.18
C TYR A 67 2.18 -17.59 -15.46
N TYR A 68 1.56 -17.09 -16.54
CA TYR A 68 2.27 -16.77 -17.78
C TYR A 68 3.35 -15.70 -17.57
N PHE A 69 3.01 -14.59 -16.89
CA PHE A 69 3.94 -13.48 -16.65
C PHE A 69 5.15 -13.91 -15.82
N LYS A 70 4.93 -14.76 -14.80
CA LYS A 70 6.04 -15.32 -14.00
C LYS A 70 7.07 -16.06 -14.83
N GLY A 71 6.68 -16.69 -15.94
CA GLY A 71 7.60 -17.42 -16.83
C GLY A 71 8.46 -16.52 -17.73
N ILE A 72 8.06 -15.26 -17.97
CA ILE A 72 8.76 -14.34 -18.88
C ILE A 72 10.24 -14.11 -18.49
N PRO A 73 10.59 -13.75 -17.24
CA PRO A 73 11.99 -13.51 -16.87
C PRO A 73 12.85 -14.78 -16.87
N PHE A 74 12.25 -15.97 -16.82
CA PHE A 74 12.96 -17.25 -16.75
C PHE A 74 13.01 -18.02 -18.07
N LYS A 75 12.58 -17.41 -19.19
CA LYS A 75 12.71 -18.05 -20.51
C LYS A 75 14.18 -18.34 -20.82
N GLY A 76 14.49 -19.62 -21.05
CA GLY A 76 15.86 -20.08 -21.36
C GLY A 76 16.78 -20.21 -20.14
N ILE A 77 16.25 -20.12 -18.92
CA ILE A 77 17.02 -20.31 -17.68
C ILE A 77 16.75 -21.71 -17.14
N HIS A 78 17.81 -22.45 -16.83
CA HIS A 78 17.69 -23.75 -16.18
C HIS A 78 17.28 -23.60 -14.71
N ALA A 79 16.34 -24.43 -14.26
CA ALA A 79 15.92 -24.43 -12.87
C ALA A 79 17.04 -24.96 -11.98
N GLU A 80 17.60 -24.10 -11.14
CA GLU A 80 18.55 -24.50 -10.10
C GLU A 80 17.86 -24.61 -8.75
N LYS A 81 18.32 -25.52 -7.90
CA LYS A 81 17.84 -25.60 -6.52
C LYS A 81 18.28 -24.34 -5.79
N ALA A 82 17.30 -23.60 -5.26
CA ALA A 82 17.59 -22.46 -4.42
C ALA A 82 18.33 -22.92 -3.15
N ASN A 83 19.43 -22.26 -2.81
CA ASN A 83 20.13 -22.39 -1.53
C ASN A 83 19.40 -21.63 -0.41
N LEU A 84 18.07 -21.78 -0.35
CA LEU A 84 17.20 -21.13 0.63
C LEU A 84 16.36 -22.19 1.33
N THR A 85 16.49 -22.25 2.65
CA THR A 85 15.65 -23.11 3.48
C THR A 85 14.30 -22.47 3.73
N THR A 86 13.27 -23.28 3.85
CA THR A 86 11.92 -22.85 4.28
C THR A 86 11.99 -22.05 5.58
N LYS A 87 12.86 -22.44 6.51
CA LYS A 87 13.11 -21.73 7.77
C LYS A 87 13.57 -20.28 7.55
N GLN A 88 14.49 -20.04 6.61
CA GLN A 88 14.96 -18.68 6.28
C GLN A 88 13.83 -17.82 5.70
N VAL A 89 12.99 -18.40 4.84
CA VAL A 89 11.82 -17.71 4.26
C VAL A 89 10.85 -17.31 5.37
N PHE A 90 10.46 -18.23 6.24
CA PHE A 90 9.53 -17.92 7.34
C PHE A 90 10.14 -16.97 8.38
N GLN A 91 11.44 -17.09 8.68
CA GLN A 91 12.13 -16.19 9.61
C GLN A 91 12.12 -14.74 9.12
N TYR A 92 12.14 -14.52 7.80
CA TYR A 92 11.96 -13.20 7.21
C TYR A 92 10.48 -12.80 7.17
N SER A 93 9.60 -13.63 6.62
CA SER A 93 8.22 -13.29 6.29
C SER A 93 7.28 -13.22 7.50
N LEU A 94 7.45 -14.06 8.53
CA LEU A 94 6.53 -14.10 9.67
C LEU A 94 6.52 -12.77 10.45
N PRO A 95 7.67 -12.13 10.76
CA PRO A 95 7.68 -10.76 11.29
C PRO A 95 6.95 -9.74 10.40
N LEU A 96 7.01 -9.85 9.07
CA LEU A 96 6.29 -8.93 8.18
C LEU A 96 4.78 -9.12 8.30
N VAL A 97 4.31 -10.37 8.41
CA VAL A 97 2.89 -10.66 8.66
C VAL A 97 2.45 -10.05 9.98
N THR A 98 3.25 -10.22 11.05
CA THR A 98 2.97 -9.61 12.35
C THR A 98 2.94 -8.08 12.28
N ALA A 99 3.90 -7.47 11.60
CA ALA A 99 3.92 -6.02 11.37
C ALA A 99 2.67 -5.55 10.61
N SER A 100 2.22 -6.32 9.62
CA SER A 100 1.04 -6.01 8.81
C SER A 100 -0.25 -6.06 9.64
N ILE A 101 -0.40 -7.07 10.50
CA ILE A 101 -1.55 -7.18 11.42
C ILE A 101 -1.53 -6.01 12.43
N ALA A 102 -0.36 -5.69 13.00
CA ALA A 102 -0.22 -4.55 13.89
C ALA A 102 -0.51 -3.22 13.18
N GLY A 103 -0.08 -3.07 11.92
CA GLY A 103 -0.41 -1.92 11.07
C GLY A 103 -1.91 -1.77 10.86
N ILE A 104 -2.62 -2.86 10.53
CA ILE A 104 -4.08 -2.85 10.40
C ILE A 104 -4.72 -2.36 11.70
N ALA A 105 -4.28 -2.86 12.86
CA ALA A 105 -4.79 -2.42 14.15
C ALA A 105 -4.51 -0.93 14.41
N ILE A 106 -3.33 -0.42 14.06
CA ILE A 106 -3.01 1.02 14.18
C ILE A 106 -3.96 1.86 13.32
N HIS A 107 -4.17 1.46 12.07
CA HIS A 107 -5.00 2.22 11.12
C HIS A 107 -6.50 2.17 11.49
N SER A 108 -7.01 1.05 11.98
CA SER A 108 -8.43 0.91 12.34
C SER A 108 -8.77 1.43 13.73
N ALA A 109 -7.78 1.66 14.60
CA ALA A 109 -8.02 2.07 15.99
C ALA A 109 -8.82 3.37 16.12
N ASP A 110 -8.51 4.41 15.32
CA ASP A 110 -9.21 5.70 15.41
C ASP A 110 -10.66 5.57 14.98
N GLN A 111 -10.91 4.85 13.89
CA GLN A 111 -12.23 4.56 13.37
C GLN A 111 -13.09 3.80 14.38
N PHE A 112 -12.51 2.77 15.01
CA PHE A 112 -13.19 2.00 16.05
C PHE A 112 -13.51 2.85 17.28
N PHE A 113 -12.55 3.65 17.75
CA PHE A 113 -12.74 4.55 18.88
C PHE A 113 -13.87 5.56 18.61
N ILE A 114 -13.81 6.27 17.49
CA ILE A 114 -14.80 7.29 17.15
C ILE A 114 -16.19 6.67 16.99
N SER A 115 -16.29 5.53 16.29
CA SER A 115 -17.55 4.81 16.16
C SER A 115 -18.13 4.37 17.50
N ARG A 116 -17.29 3.97 18.47
CA ARG A 116 -17.74 3.43 19.76
C ARG A 116 -18.20 4.51 20.73
N TYR A 117 -17.56 5.67 20.73
CA TYR A 117 -17.75 6.73 21.72
C TYR A 117 -18.54 7.93 21.21
N PHE A 118 -18.49 8.23 19.91
CA PHE A 118 -19.10 9.43 19.31
C PHE A 118 -20.26 9.12 18.35
N GLY A 119 -20.55 7.83 18.12
CA GLY A 119 -21.67 7.40 17.28
C GLY A 119 -21.39 7.47 15.78
N THR A 120 -22.38 7.08 14.99
CA THR A 120 -22.26 6.86 13.54
C THR A 120 -22.17 8.15 12.72
N GLU A 121 -22.79 9.23 13.19
CA GLU A 121 -22.79 10.53 12.51
C GLU A 121 -21.38 11.15 12.52
N ILE A 122 -20.77 11.28 13.70
CA ILE A 122 -19.39 11.78 13.85
C ILE A 122 -18.39 10.84 13.18
N PHE A 123 -18.61 9.52 13.27
CA PHE A 123 -17.80 8.55 12.55
C PHE A 123 -17.82 8.79 11.04
N ALA A 124 -18.98 9.08 10.44
CA ALA A 124 -19.08 9.33 9.01
C ALA A 124 -18.33 10.62 8.61
N VAL A 125 -18.44 11.67 9.41
CA VAL A 125 -17.68 12.92 9.21
C VAL A 125 -16.18 12.66 9.30
N PHE A 126 -15.72 11.93 10.31
CA PHE A 126 -14.32 11.56 10.46
C PHE A 126 -13.82 10.69 9.29
N ALA A 127 -14.56 9.65 8.93
CA ALA A 127 -14.16 8.70 7.89
C ALA A 127 -14.03 9.36 6.51
N ASN A 128 -14.93 10.27 6.17
CA ASN A 128 -14.87 11.06 4.93
C ASN A 128 -13.74 12.09 4.96
N GLY A 129 -13.37 12.61 6.14
CA GLY A 129 -12.25 13.53 6.28
C GLY A 129 -10.89 12.85 6.23
N PHE A 130 -10.73 11.67 6.85
CA PHE A 130 -9.47 10.92 6.88
C PHE A 130 -9.23 10.05 5.64
N ILE A 131 -9.66 10.50 4.47
CA ILE A 131 -9.39 9.81 3.21
C ILE A 131 -7.91 9.86 2.85
N GLU A 132 -7.37 8.72 2.39
CA GLU A 132 -6.01 8.66 1.87
C GLU A 132 -5.99 9.09 0.41
N LEU A 133 -5.11 10.03 0.06
CA LEU A 133 -4.92 10.43 -1.33
C LEU A 133 -4.22 9.31 -2.12
N PRO A 134 -4.86 8.77 -3.17
CA PRO A 134 -4.30 7.66 -3.94
C PRO A 134 -2.90 7.96 -4.50
N PHE A 135 -2.67 9.20 -4.91
CA PHE A 135 -1.40 9.63 -5.50
C PHE A 135 -0.21 9.54 -4.53
N VAL A 136 -0.43 9.90 -3.26
CA VAL A 136 0.61 9.85 -2.22
C VAL A 136 1.06 8.41 -2.02
N HIS A 137 0.09 7.50 -1.87
CA HIS A 137 0.36 6.08 -1.71
C HIS A 137 1.02 5.50 -2.97
N MET A 138 0.53 5.83 -4.16
CA MET A 138 1.05 5.32 -5.43
C MET A 138 2.53 5.71 -5.65
N ILE A 139 2.88 6.98 -5.43
CA ILE A 139 4.26 7.47 -5.58
C ILE A 139 5.17 6.81 -4.53
N SER A 140 4.74 6.75 -3.27
CA SER A 140 5.56 6.19 -2.18
C SER A 140 5.77 4.68 -2.32
N THR A 141 4.72 3.94 -2.69
CA THR A 141 4.78 2.48 -2.87
C THR A 141 5.57 2.11 -4.13
N SER A 142 5.40 2.82 -5.24
CA SER A 142 6.17 2.56 -6.47
C SER A 142 7.68 2.76 -6.25
N ALA A 143 8.07 3.84 -5.57
CA ALA A 143 9.44 4.07 -5.14
C ALA A 143 9.93 2.94 -4.21
N SER A 144 9.12 2.53 -3.24
CA SER A 144 9.47 1.47 -2.28
C SER A 144 9.75 0.12 -2.94
N VAL A 145 8.93 -0.29 -3.91
CA VAL A 145 9.07 -1.56 -4.63
C VAL A 145 10.39 -1.63 -5.42
N VAL A 146 10.85 -0.50 -5.97
CA VAL A 146 12.11 -0.42 -6.74
C VAL A 146 13.31 -0.25 -5.81
N LEU A 147 13.19 0.54 -4.74
CA LEU A 147 14.29 0.79 -3.81
C LEU A 147 14.69 -0.47 -3.02
N MET A 148 13.72 -1.29 -2.62
CA MET A 148 13.98 -2.51 -1.83
C MET A 148 15.08 -3.42 -2.41
N PRO A 149 14.97 -3.92 -3.66
CA PRO A 149 16.01 -4.77 -4.23
C PRO A 149 17.33 -4.02 -4.46
N VAL A 150 17.27 -2.72 -4.79
CA VAL A 150 18.47 -1.91 -5.01
C VAL A 150 19.25 -1.73 -3.71
N PHE A 151 18.58 -1.39 -2.61
CA PHE A 151 19.20 -1.33 -1.29
C PHE A 151 19.75 -2.69 -0.85
N SER A 152 19.01 -3.77 -1.09
CA SER A 152 19.48 -5.12 -0.73
C SER A 152 20.79 -5.45 -1.45
N LYS A 153 20.89 -5.12 -2.75
CA LYS A 153 22.11 -5.28 -3.53
C LYS A 153 23.27 -4.44 -2.99
N ILE A 154 23.05 -3.14 -2.79
CA ILE A 154 24.08 -2.20 -2.28
C ILE A 154 24.64 -2.67 -0.92
N LEU A 155 23.75 -3.08 0.00
CA LEU A 155 24.11 -3.56 1.33
C LEU A 155 24.86 -4.90 1.28
N HIS A 156 24.45 -5.80 0.38
CA HIS A 156 25.12 -7.09 0.20
C HIS A 156 26.52 -6.93 -0.40
N GLU A 157 26.67 -6.06 -1.40
CA GLU A 157 27.95 -5.76 -2.06
C GLU A 157 28.89 -4.91 -1.19
N LYS A 158 28.45 -4.48 0.00
CA LYS A 158 29.19 -3.58 0.92
C LYS A 158 29.67 -2.30 0.21
N THR A 159 28.82 -1.78 -0.67
CA THR A 159 29.10 -0.54 -1.40
C THR A 159 29.14 0.64 -0.43
N ASP A 160 29.77 1.76 -0.82
CA ASP A 160 29.82 2.99 -0.04
C ASP A 160 28.41 3.43 0.42
N ILE A 161 28.28 3.70 1.72
CA ILE A 161 27.06 4.20 2.38
C ILE A 161 26.57 5.51 1.76
N ASN A 162 27.47 6.31 1.18
CA ASN A 162 27.11 7.54 0.48
C ASN A 162 26.20 7.26 -0.72
N VAL A 163 26.45 6.18 -1.48
CA VAL A 163 25.59 5.78 -2.60
C VAL A 163 24.17 5.46 -2.13
N LEU A 164 24.04 4.79 -1.00
CA LEU A 164 22.74 4.47 -0.40
C LEU A 164 22.01 5.74 0.05
N LYS A 165 22.72 6.64 0.73
CA LYS A 165 22.19 7.92 1.21
C LYS A 165 21.74 8.79 0.04
N ASP A 166 22.57 8.94 -0.99
CA ASP A 166 22.26 9.75 -2.17
C ASP A 166 21.06 9.20 -2.91
N LEU A 167 20.96 7.89 -3.08
CA LEU A 167 19.79 7.27 -3.70
C LEU A 167 18.52 7.53 -2.88
N TRP A 168 18.58 7.33 -1.56
CA TRP A 168 17.44 7.57 -0.69
C TRP A 168 16.99 9.03 -0.69
N THR A 169 17.92 9.98 -0.52
CA THR A 169 17.63 11.42 -0.55
C THR A 169 17.09 11.86 -1.90
N ASN A 170 17.70 11.41 -3.01
CA ASN A 170 17.20 11.75 -4.36
C ASN A 170 15.78 11.21 -4.60
N THR A 171 15.47 10.00 -4.16
CA THR A 171 14.11 9.46 -4.27
C THR A 171 13.13 10.25 -3.40
N LEU A 172 13.49 10.59 -2.16
CA LEU A 172 12.66 11.42 -1.29
C LEU A 172 12.40 12.80 -1.89
N THR A 173 13.43 13.50 -2.37
CA THR A 173 13.30 14.81 -3.00
C THR A 173 12.39 14.77 -4.22
N LYS A 174 12.55 13.77 -5.10
CA LYS A 174 11.69 13.61 -6.28
C LYS A 174 10.25 13.29 -5.89
N SER A 175 10.03 12.42 -4.91
CA SER A 175 8.70 12.15 -4.38
C SER A 175 8.07 13.41 -3.81
N ALA A 176 8.82 14.22 -3.04
CA ALA A 176 8.32 15.43 -2.41
C ALA A 176 7.92 16.49 -3.44
N ILE A 177 8.72 16.66 -4.51
CA ILE A 177 8.39 17.56 -5.63
C ILE A 177 7.05 17.19 -6.27
N LEU A 178 6.69 15.90 -6.33
CA LEU A 178 5.42 15.45 -6.89
C LEU A 178 4.26 15.52 -5.87
N ILE A 179 4.52 15.11 -4.63
CA ILE A 179 3.46 14.95 -3.61
C ILE A 179 3.10 16.29 -2.96
N TYR A 180 4.07 17.13 -2.62
CA TYR A 180 3.80 18.34 -1.83
C TYR A 180 2.88 19.34 -2.53
N PRO A 181 3.02 19.62 -3.84
CA PRO A 181 2.06 20.48 -4.54
C PRO A 181 0.63 19.94 -4.48
N ILE A 182 0.45 18.61 -4.58
CA ILE A 182 -0.86 17.95 -4.48
C ILE A 182 -1.42 18.11 -3.07
N LEU A 183 -0.59 17.90 -2.03
CA LEU A 183 -1.02 18.07 -0.64
C LEU A 183 -1.44 19.51 -0.33
N ILE A 184 -0.67 20.49 -0.81
CA ILE A 184 -0.98 21.92 -0.63
C ILE A 184 -2.30 22.26 -1.34
N PHE A 185 -2.47 21.80 -2.59
CA PHE A 185 -3.71 21.99 -3.34
C PHE A 185 -4.92 21.39 -2.62
N CYS A 186 -4.82 20.12 -2.20
CA CYS A 186 -5.90 19.45 -1.48
C CYS A 186 -6.21 20.09 -0.12
N MET A 187 -5.18 20.60 0.58
CA MET A 187 -5.36 21.28 1.86
C MET A 187 -6.04 22.64 1.68
N TYR A 188 -5.65 23.40 0.64
CA TYR A 188 -6.23 24.71 0.35
C TYR A 188 -7.69 24.60 -0.11
N TYR A 189 -7.99 23.67 -1.02
CA TYR A 189 -9.35 23.43 -1.54
C TYR A 189 -10.11 22.34 -0.76
N ALA A 190 -9.81 22.16 0.53
CA ALA A 190 -10.38 21.08 1.32
C ALA A 190 -11.91 21.11 1.34
N ASP A 191 -12.50 22.28 1.59
CA ASP A 191 -13.95 22.48 1.65
C ASP A 191 -14.63 22.13 0.32
N ASP A 192 -14.15 22.72 -0.77
CA ASP A 192 -14.68 22.48 -2.11
C ASP A 192 -14.59 20.99 -2.51
N LEU A 193 -13.46 20.34 -2.20
CA LEU A 193 -13.24 18.93 -2.53
C LEU A 193 -14.16 18.01 -1.73
N ILE A 194 -14.31 18.25 -0.43
CA ILE A 194 -15.16 17.44 0.43
C ILE A 194 -16.63 17.62 0.06
N ILE A 195 -17.08 18.86 -0.14
CA ILE A 195 -18.47 19.14 -0.55
C ILE A 195 -18.73 18.55 -1.94
N PHE A 196 -17.78 18.65 -2.88
CA PHE A 196 -17.92 18.05 -4.20
C PHE A 196 -18.04 16.52 -4.15
N LEU A 197 -17.24 15.85 -3.32
CA LEU A 197 -17.21 14.38 -3.25
C LEU A 197 -18.35 13.80 -2.42
N TYR A 198 -18.72 14.47 -1.32
CA TYR A 198 -19.59 13.92 -0.29
C TYR A 198 -20.87 14.73 -0.05
N SER A 199 -21.04 15.89 -0.68
CA SER A 199 -22.09 16.91 -0.44
C SER A 199 -21.90 17.76 0.82
N GLU A 200 -22.67 18.85 0.89
CA GLU A 200 -22.75 19.80 2.03
C GLU A 200 -23.00 19.10 3.38
N LYS A 201 -23.64 17.93 3.38
CA LYS A 201 -23.87 17.13 4.59
C LYS A 201 -22.57 16.81 5.35
N TYR A 202 -21.43 16.77 4.66
CA TYR A 202 -20.13 16.41 5.22
C TYR A 202 -19.14 17.58 5.18
N ALA A 203 -19.59 18.83 5.12
CA ALA A 203 -18.70 20.00 5.14
C ALA A 203 -17.74 19.99 6.34
N ASP A 204 -18.18 19.50 7.51
CA ASP A 204 -17.33 19.37 8.70
C ASP A 204 -16.14 18.38 8.52
N SER A 205 -16.19 17.51 7.51
CA SER A 205 -15.10 16.58 7.17
C SER A 205 -13.85 17.29 6.65
N SER A 206 -13.98 18.53 6.15
CA SER A 206 -12.88 19.30 5.57
C SER A 206 -11.77 19.60 6.56
N LEU A 207 -12.12 19.89 7.82
CA LEU A 207 -11.12 20.10 8.87
C LEU A 207 -10.29 18.83 9.10
N PHE A 208 -10.95 17.68 9.17
CA PHE A 208 -10.27 16.39 9.31
C PHE A 208 -9.42 16.06 8.07
N PHE A 209 -9.89 16.43 6.87
CA PHE A 209 -9.13 16.30 5.63
C PHE A 209 -7.86 17.15 5.63
N GLN A 210 -7.91 18.40 6.06
CA GLN A 210 -6.72 19.25 6.23
C GLN A 210 -5.72 18.64 7.21
N ILE A 211 -6.18 18.15 8.37
CA ILE A 211 -5.34 17.45 9.35
C ILE A 211 -4.67 16.22 8.71
N ALA A 212 -5.42 15.46 7.92
CA ALA A 212 -4.88 14.32 7.18
C ALA A 212 -3.82 14.75 6.15
N MET A 213 -3.98 15.90 5.49
CA MET A 213 -2.98 16.44 4.56
C MET A 213 -1.69 16.80 5.29
N ILE A 214 -1.76 17.44 6.46
CA ILE A 214 -0.58 17.74 7.30
C ILE A 214 0.17 16.45 7.64
N ARG A 215 -0.55 15.40 8.07
CA ARG A 215 0.06 14.08 8.35
C ARG A 215 0.78 13.53 7.12
N ASN A 216 0.22 13.71 5.93
CA ASN A 216 0.77 13.15 4.70
C ASN A 216 2.10 13.80 4.27
N PHE A 217 2.45 15.00 4.73
CA PHE A 217 3.78 15.57 4.50
C PHE A 217 4.90 14.71 5.14
N PHE A 218 4.60 14.02 6.24
CA PHE A 218 5.54 13.15 6.95
C PHE A 218 5.50 11.70 6.44
N ASN A 219 4.35 11.23 5.95
CA ASN A 219 4.19 9.87 5.44
C ASN A 219 4.94 9.57 4.14
N ILE A 220 5.55 10.58 3.51
CA ILE A 220 6.38 10.40 2.31
C ILE A 220 7.72 9.72 2.60
N ILE A 221 8.14 9.65 3.86
CA ILE A 221 9.49 9.18 4.18
C ILE A 221 9.58 7.65 4.04
N ILE A 222 10.39 7.22 3.08
CA ILE A 222 10.56 5.82 2.68
C ILE A 222 11.58 5.12 3.57
N PHE A 223 11.15 4.64 4.75
CA PHE A 223 12.03 3.90 5.67
C PHE A 223 11.92 2.38 5.55
N ALA A 224 10.72 1.86 5.30
CA ALA A 224 10.46 0.43 5.30
C ALA A 224 11.36 -0.35 4.32
N PRO A 225 11.61 0.11 3.07
CA PRO A 225 12.49 -0.58 2.15
C PRO A 225 13.93 -0.73 2.65
N LEU A 226 14.45 0.27 3.36
CA LEU A 226 15.81 0.21 3.89
C LEU A 226 15.94 -0.83 5.00
N ILE A 227 15.01 -0.82 5.97
CA ILE A 227 15.00 -1.74 7.11
C ILE A 227 14.85 -3.19 6.62
N LEU A 228 13.94 -3.40 5.67
CA LEU A 228 13.64 -4.71 5.11
C LEU A 228 14.78 -5.22 4.22
N ALA A 229 15.37 -4.37 3.38
CA ALA A 229 16.57 -4.70 2.61
C ALA A 229 17.76 -5.09 3.48
N ALA A 230 17.89 -4.51 4.68
CA ALA A 230 18.91 -4.86 5.67
C ALA A 230 18.63 -6.18 6.43
N GLY A 231 17.54 -6.89 6.11
CA GLY A 231 17.16 -8.14 6.79
C GLY A 231 16.61 -7.93 8.21
N ARG A 232 16.28 -6.70 8.59
CA ARG A 232 15.85 -6.34 9.96
C ARG A 232 14.32 -6.43 10.13
N SER A 233 13.69 -7.47 9.56
CA SER A 233 12.24 -7.70 9.61
C SER A 233 11.66 -7.78 11.04
N LYS A 234 12.42 -8.35 11.99
CA LYS A 234 12.04 -8.39 13.41
C LYS A 234 11.96 -7.01 14.05
N PHE A 235 12.92 -6.13 13.73
CA PHE A 235 12.88 -4.75 14.21
C PHE A 235 11.66 -4.02 13.66
N TYR A 236 11.40 -4.16 12.36
CA TYR A 236 10.22 -3.61 11.71
C TYR A 236 8.92 -4.06 12.39
N SER A 237 8.79 -5.35 12.69
CA SER A 237 7.64 -5.90 13.42
C SER A 237 7.51 -5.35 14.83
N ASN A 238 8.59 -5.35 15.60
CA ASN A 238 8.58 -4.89 16.99
C ASN A 238 8.18 -3.41 17.06
N PHE A 239 8.65 -2.59 16.12
CA PHE A 239 8.25 -1.19 16.00
C PHE A 239 6.73 -1.05 15.78
N HIS A 240 6.15 -1.80 14.84
CA HIS A 240 4.71 -1.76 14.60
C HIS A 240 3.90 -2.25 15.80
N ILE A 241 4.34 -3.30 16.48
CA ILE A 241 3.68 -3.78 17.71
C ILE A 241 3.74 -2.70 18.80
N ALA A 242 4.90 -2.09 19.03
CA ALA A 242 5.06 -1.04 20.03
C ALA A 242 4.14 0.17 19.75
N MET A 243 4.04 0.58 18.48
CA MET A 243 3.13 1.63 18.04
C MET A 243 1.66 1.24 18.26
N ALA A 244 1.27 0.00 17.94
CA ALA A 244 -0.09 -0.49 18.15
C ALA A 244 -0.47 -0.50 19.64
N ILE A 245 0.42 -0.98 20.51
CA ILE A 245 0.21 -1.00 21.96
C ILE A 245 0.15 0.43 22.52
N SER A 246 1.06 1.30 22.09
CA SER A 246 1.08 2.71 22.53
C SER A 246 -0.22 3.42 22.17
N LYS A 247 -0.70 3.25 20.92
CA LYS A 247 -1.95 3.83 20.46
C LYS A 247 -3.16 3.28 21.24
N SER A 248 -3.22 1.97 21.43
CA SER A 248 -4.27 1.32 22.23
C SER A 248 -4.32 1.86 23.67
N ARG A 249 -3.16 2.01 24.33
CA ARG A 249 -3.09 2.59 25.68
C ARG A 249 -3.58 4.03 25.71
N ARG A 250 -3.20 4.84 24.74
CA ARG A 250 -3.63 6.25 24.68
C ARG A 250 -5.15 6.38 24.53
N LEU A 251 -5.75 5.59 23.63
CA LEU A 251 -7.19 5.56 23.43
C LEU A 251 -7.94 5.01 24.65
N SER A 252 -7.32 4.10 25.41
CA SER A 252 -7.87 3.59 26.67
C SER A 252 -7.90 4.66 27.78
N ILE A 253 -6.89 5.54 27.82
CA ILE A 253 -6.78 6.62 28.82
C ILE A 253 -7.70 7.80 28.45
N GLU A 254 -7.83 8.10 27.15
CA GLU A 254 -8.68 9.21 26.68
C GLU A 254 -10.18 8.81 26.56
N GLY A 255 -10.48 7.50 26.57
CA GLY A 255 -11.83 6.95 26.41
C GLY A 255 -12.65 6.79 27.70
N LEU A 256 -12.07 7.07 28.87
CA LEU A 256 -12.70 7.21 30.21
C LEU A 256 -11.60 7.46 31.26
#